data_AF-A0A382VR95-F1
#
_entry.id   AF-A0A382VR95-F1
#
_cell.length_a   1.000
_cell.length_b   1.000
_cell.length_c   1.000
_cell.angle_alpha   90.00
_cell.angle_beta   90.00
_cell.angle_gamma   90.00
#
_symmetry.space_group_name_H-M   'P 1'
#
loop_
_entity.id
_entity.type
_entity.pdbx_description
1 polymer ?
#
loop_
_entity_poly.entity_id
_entity_poly.type
_entity_poly.pdbx_seq_one_letter_code
_entity_poly.pdbx_strand_id
1 'polypeptide(L)' 'MRDKTILVTGGAGYIGSVCTELLLARGYRVIVLDNLQTGHRKAV' A
#
# COMPACT_ATOMS: atom_id res chain seq x y z
N MET A 1 -4.01 18.56 -9.01
CA MET A 1 -4.58 17.29 -9.53
C MET A 1 -5.84 17.02 -8.71
N ARG A 2 -6.98 16.61 -9.28
CA ARG A 2 -8.16 16.27 -8.46
C ARG A 2 -7.73 15.32 -7.34
N ASP A 3 -8.19 15.52 -6.10
CA ASP A 3 -7.89 14.67 -4.95
C ASP A 3 -8.32 13.22 -5.23
N LYS A 4 -7.45 12.45 -5.89
CA LYS A 4 -7.70 11.06 -6.23
C LYS A 4 -7.33 10.21 -5.02
N THR A 5 -8.33 9.50 -4.50
CA THR A 5 -8.11 8.44 -3.51
C THR A 5 -7.83 7.14 -4.24
N ILE A 6 -6.76 6.43 -3.85
CA ILE A 6 -6.32 5.19 -4.47
C ILE A 6 -6.45 4.04 -3.47
N LEU A 7 -7.10 2.94 -3.87
CA LEU A 7 -7.15 1.70 -3.11
C LEU A 7 -6.01 0.77 -3.55
N VAL A 8 -5.21 0.32 -2.60
CA VAL A 8 -4.15 -0.69 -2.80
C VAL A 8 -4.58 -1.97 -2.09
N THR A 9 -4.83 -3.03 -2.85
CA THR A 9 -5.02 -4.37 -2.32
C THR A 9 -3.67 -5.06 -2.13
N GLY A 10 -3.50 -5.84 -1.06
CA GLY A 10 -2.22 -6.49 -0.76
C GLY A 10 -1.12 -5.51 -0.32
N GLY A 11 -1.51 -4.36 0.26
CA GLY A 11 -0.58 -3.28 0.62
C GLY A 11 0.41 -3.61 1.74
N ALA A 12 0.22 -4.69 2.49
CA ALA A 12 1.20 -5.21 3.44
C ALA A 12 2.19 -6.19 2.79
N GLY A 13 1.98 -6.57 1.53
CA GLY A 13 2.92 -7.38 0.75
C GLY A 13 4.10 -6.57 0.19
N TYR A 14 5.09 -7.26 -0.37
CA TYR A 14 6.30 -6.64 -0.93
C TYR A 14 6.00 -5.54 -1.97
N ILE A 15 5.20 -5.87 -2.99
CA ILE A 15 4.86 -4.91 -4.05
C ILE A 15 3.90 -3.84 -3.53
N GLY A 16 2.89 -4.25 -2.76
CA GLY A 16 1.85 -3.35 -2.28
C GLY A 16 2.40 -2.27 -1.32
N SER A 17 3.37 -2.61 -0.48
CA SER A 17 4.00 -1.66 0.44
C SER A 17 4.84 -0.62 -0.31
N VAL A 18 5.67 -1.05 -1.27
CA VAL A 18 6.46 -0.14 -2.12
C VAL A 18 5.56 0.76 -2.97
N CYS A 19 4.50 0.22 -3.57
CA CYS A 19 3.51 1.02 -4.31
C CYS A 19 2.83 2.05 -3.40
N THR A 20 2.45 1.65 -2.17
CA THR A 20 1.82 2.54 -1.19
C THR A 20 2.75 3.70 -0.85
N GLU A 21 4.02 3.43 -0.55
CA GLU A 21 5.04 4.45 -0.27
C GLU A 21 5.19 5.44 -1.45
N LEU A 22 5.31 4.92 -2.67
CA LEU A 22 5.46 5.72 -3.89
C LEU A 22 4.24 6.61 -4.20
N LEU A 23 3.04 6.15 -3.86
CA LEU A 23 1.79 6.90 -4.04
C LEU A 23 1.65 7.99 -2.97
N LEU A 24 1.98 7.68 -1.71
CA LEU A 24 2.01 8.67 -0.63
C LEU A 24 3.04 9.76 -0.91
N ALA A 25 4.25 9.40 -1.36
CA ALA A 25 5.30 10.36 -1.74
C ALA A 25 4.88 11.31 -2.88
N ARG A 26 3.92 10.91 -3.71
CA ARG A 26 3.33 11.73 -4.78
C ARG A 26 2.13 12.57 -4.33
N GLY A 27 1.79 12.55 -3.05
CA GLY A 27 0.69 13.34 -2.47
C GLY A 27 -0.70 12.74 -2.70
N TYR A 28 -0.81 11.46 -3.06
CA TYR A 28 -2.11 10.80 -3.16
C TYR A 28 -2.62 10.38 -1.78
N ARG A 29 -3.95 10.43 -1.61
CA ARG A 29 -4.61 9.72 -0.51
C ARG A 29 -4.69 8.24 -0.85
N VAL A 30 -4.12 7.39 0.02
CA VAL A 30 -4.09 5.94 -0.19
C VAL A 30 -4.90 5.23 0.89
N ILE A 31 -5.70 4.24 0.49
CA ILE A 31 -6.38 3.28 1.37
C ILE A 31 -5.80 1.91 1.09
N VAL A 32 -5.40 1.17 2.12
CA VAL A 32 -4.86 -0.19 1.98
C VAL A 32 -5.89 -1.22 2.46
N LEU A 33 -6.08 -2.29 1.69
CA LEU A 33 -6.82 -3.48 2.10
C LEU A 33 -5.90 -4.70 1.98
N ASP A 34 -5.68 -5.39 3.10
CA ASP A 34 -4.84 -6.58 3.15
C ASP A 34 -5.41 -7.59 4.16
N ASN A 35 -5.35 -8.88 3.84
CA ASN A 35 -5.82 -9.96 4.70
C ASN A 35 -4.68 -10.61 5.51
N LEU A 36 -3.44 -10.15 5.34
CA LEU A 36 -2.22 -10.58 6.01
C LEU A 36 -1.89 -12.07 5.86
N GLN A 37 -2.47 -12.77 4.88
CA GLN A 37 -2.32 -14.22 4.73
C GLN A 37 -0.88 -14.65 4.41
N THR A 38 -0.12 -13.81 3.70
CA THR A 38 1.26 -14.11 3.24
C THR A 38 2.33 -13.29 3.97
N GLY A 39 1.97 -12.57 5.03
CA GLY A 39 2.89 -11.74 5.80
C GLY A 39 3.97 -12.56 6.51
N HIS A 40 5.24 -12.27 6.25
CA HIS A 40 6.36 -12.90 6.94
C HIS A 40 6.85 -11.98 8.05
N ARG A 41 6.32 -12.12 9.27
CA ARG A 41 6.71 -11.31 10.44
C ARG A 41 8.22 -11.37 10.76
N LYS A 42 8.92 -12.40 10.26
CA LYS A 42 10.38 -12.55 10.38
C LYS A 42 11.18 -11.71 9.37
N ALA A 43 10.53 -11.13 8.37
CA ALA A 43 11.17 -10.35 7.30
C ALA A 43 11.17 -8.82 7.59
N VAL A 44 10.69 -8.42 8.77
CA VAL A 44 10.62 -7.04 9.28
C VAL A 44 11.39 -6.91 10.58
#